data_AF-A0A960LKH2-F1
#
_entry.id   AF-A0A960LKH2-F1
#
_cell.length_a   1.000
_cell.length_b   1.000
_cell.length_c   1.000
_cell.angle_alpha   90.00
_cell.angle_beta   90.00
_cell.angle_gamma   90.00
#
_symmetry.space_group_name_H-M   'P 1'
#
loop_
_entity.id
_entity.type
_entity.pdbx_description
1 polymer ?
#
loop_
_entity_poly.entity_id
_entity_poly.type
_entity_poly.pdbx_seq_one_letter_code
_entity_poly.pdbx_strand_id
1 'polypeptide(L)'
;MKRAVISQLREILGHYREHGLKKTLAWFHSKDAPVIIQLGKYVVAGGMATVATMGTWMILCFTVLPAFSIEEIEQYRSILAKIHIDLPHYKVETLHLSDTVRASHSTYANILGWVFGNLVAYVVNALWVFEGGRHNRWLEFIYFTLVSGFSTLIGLMAGPFLIKVFGISTGVSQLSFLVTAVLVNYVCRKYFVFAK
;
A
#
# COMPACT_ATOMS: atom_id res chain seq x y z
N MET A 1 -17.35 -10.75 -15.98
CA MET A 1 -16.14 -9.89 -16.00
C MET A 1 -15.77 -9.37 -17.39
N LYS A 2 -15.52 -10.21 -18.41
CA LYS A 2 -15.16 -9.76 -19.78
C LYS A 2 -16.09 -8.68 -20.37
N ARG A 3 -17.42 -8.85 -20.27
CA ARG A 3 -18.40 -7.87 -20.77
C ARG A 3 -18.30 -6.49 -20.10
N ALA A 4 -18.05 -6.45 -18.80
CA ALA A 4 -17.90 -5.20 -18.04
C ALA A 4 -16.62 -4.45 -18.45
N VAL A 5 -15.50 -5.17 -18.59
CA VAL A 5 -14.23 -4.56 -19.04
C VAL A 5 -14.36 -4.02 -20.47
N ILE A 6 -14.94 -4.80 -21.38
CA ILE A 6 -15.18 -4.36 -22.77
C ILE A 6 -16.08 -3.13 -22.80
N SER A 7 -17.11 -3.06 -21.94
CA SER A 7 -17.97 -1.89 -21.82
C SER A 7 -17.17 -0.63 -21.44
N GLN A 8 -16.28 -0.72 -20.46
CA GLN A 8 -15.48 0.43 -20.03
C GLN A 8 -14.45 0.85 -21.08
N LEU A 9 -13.85 -0.11 -21.79
CA LEU A 9 -12.95 0.21 -22.90
C LEU A 9 -13.69 0.94 -24.02
N ARG A 10 -14.93 0.53 -24.33
CA ARG A 10 -15.77 1.25 -25.30
C ARG A 10 -16.12 2.65 -24.84
N GLU A 11 -16.45 2.83 -23.56
CA GLU A 11 -16.72 4.14 -22.95
C GLU A 11 -15.51 5.07 -23.07
N ILE A 12 -14.31 4.59 -22.71
CA ILE A 12 -13.06 5.34 -22.85
C ILE A 12 -12.79 5.70 -24.32
N LEU A 13 -12.96 4.76 -25.24
CA LEU A 13 -12.76 4.99 -26.68
C LEU A 13 -13.79 5.99 -27.24
N GLY A 14 -15.04 5.93 -26.76
CA GLY A 14 -16.08 6.89 -27.11
C GLY A 14 -15.73 8.30 -26.64
N HIS A 15 -15.38 8.44 -25.35
CA HIS A 15 -14.97 9.72 -24.79
C HIS A 15 -13.75 10.30 -25.51
N TYR A 16 -12.76 9.46 -25.85
CA TYR A 16 -11.60 9.88 -26.64
C TYR A 16 -11.98 10.39 -28.03
N ARG A 17 -12.88 9.70 -28.74
CA ARG A 17 -13.34 10.11 -30.07
C ARG A 17 -14.11 11.44 -30.04
N GLU A 18 -14.89 11.67 -29.00
CA GLU A 18 -15.72 12.87 -28.85
C GLU A 18 -14.94 14.09 -28.35
N HIS A 19 -14.06 13.90 -27.36
CA HIS A 19 -13.44 14.99 -26.60
C HIS A 19 -11.92 15.13 -26.82
N GLY A 20 -11.30 14.17 -27.51
CA GLY A 20 -9.87 14.11 -27.76
C GLY A 20 -9.03 13.67 -26.54
N LEU A 21 -7.71 13.56 -26.76
CA LEU A 21 -6.76 13.04 -25.76
C LEU A 21 -6.72 13.89 -24.48
N LYS A 22 -6.61 15.22 -24.62
CA LYS A 22 -6.40 16.14 -23.49
C LYS A 22 -7.53 16.06 -22.46
N LYS A 23 -8.78 16.11 -22.92
CA LYS A 23 -9.97 16.01 -22.04
C LYS A 23 -10.11 14.60 -21.45
N THR A 24 -9.78 13.56 -22.21
CA THR A 24 -9.81 12.17 -21.71
C THR A 24 -8.79 11.95 -20.60
N LEU A 25 -7.57 12.47 -20.73
CA LEU A 25 -6.58 12.42 -19.67
C LEU A 25 -7.04 13.21 -18.43
N ALA A 26 -7.63 14.39 -18.62
CA ALA A 26 -8.19 15.15 -17.50
C ALA A 26 -9.29 14.36 -16.76
N TRP A 27 -10.15 13.66 -17.49
CA TRP A 27 -11.16 12.76 -16.92
C TRP A 27 -10.54 11.55 -16.19
N PHE A 28 -9.38 11.05 -16.61
CA PHE A 28 -8.71 10.00 -15.83
C PHE A 28 -8.23 10.50 -14.46
N HIS A 29 -7.91 11.80 -14.33
CA HIS A 29 -7.53 12.38 -13.05
C HIS A 29 -8.71 12.64 -12.13
N SER A 30 -9.94 12.75 -12.66
CA SER A 30 -11.13 13.02 -11.86
C SER A 30 -11.62 11.78 -11.09
N LYS A 31 -12.57 11.99 -10.17
CA LYS A 31 -13.10 10.95 -9.26
C LYS A 31 -14.26 10.15 -9.86
N ASP A 32 -14.81 10.64 -10.96
CA ASP A 32 -15.83 10.01 -11.80
C ASP A 32 -15.23 9.19 -12.96
N ALA A 33 -13.90 9.02 -12.99
CA ALA A 33 -13.23 8.17 -13.96
C ALA A 33 -13.79 6.73 -13.97
N PRO A 34 -13.68 5.97 -15.08
CA PRO A 34 -14.14 4.59 -15.15
C PRO A 34 -13.52 3.71 -14.07
N VAL A 35 -14.23 2.65 -13.67
CA VAL A 35 -13.79 1.69 -12.63
C VAL A 35 -12.37 1.18 -12.88
N ILE A 36 -12.00 0.88 -14.13
CA ILE A 36 -10.65 0.38 -14.45
C ILE A 36 -9.57 1.44 -14.20
N ILE A 37 -9.86 2.71 -14.49
CA ILE A 37 -8.97 3.83 -14.22
C ILE A 37 -8.89 4.10 -12.72
N GLN A 38 -10.03 4.09 -12.02
CA GLN A 38 -10.05 4.20 -10.55
C GLN A 38 -9.27 3.07 -9.87
N LEU A 39 -9.38 1.83 -10.34
CA LEU A 39 -8.58 0.71 -9.84
C LEU A 39 -7.09 0.93 -10.09
N GLY A 40 -6.71 1.48 -11.25
CA GLY A 40 -5.32 1.88 -11.53
C GLY A 40 -4.82 2.94 -10.54
N LYS A 41 -5.58 4.02 -10.31
CA LYS A 41 -5.26 5.06 -9.32
C LYS A 41 -5.15 4.48 -7.91
N TYR A 42 -6.04 3.54 -7.58
CA TYR A 42 -6.03 2.83 -6.31
C TYR A 42 -4.74 2.02 -6.09
N VAL A 43 -4.30 1.29 -7.12
CA VAL A 43 -3.02 0.55 -7.09
C VAL A 43 -1.84 1.52 -6.91
N VAL A 44 -1.83 2.65 -7.62
CA VAL A 44 -0.79 3.69 -7.46
C VAL A 44 -0.81 4.26 -6.03
N ALA A 45 -1.99 4.53 -5.47
CA ALA A 45 -2.14 4.96 -4.09
C ALA A 45 -1.56 3.94 -3.09
N GLY A 46 -1.79 2.64 -3.33
CA GLY A 46 -1.18 1.56 -2.54
C GLY A 46 0.35 1.52 -2.66
N GLY A 47 0.89 1.76 -3.86
CA GLY A 47 2.33 1.89 -4.07
C GLY A 47 2.95 3.03 -3.25
N MET A 48 2.34 4.21 -3.27
CA MET A 48 2.79 5.35 -2.46
C MET A 48 2.71 5.06 -0.96
N ALA A 49 1.65 4.40 -0.51
CA ALA A 49 1.52 3.97 0.88
C ALA A 49 2.59 2.95 1.30
N THR A 50 2.99 2.07 0.39
CA THR A 50 4.08 1.10 0.62
C THR A 50 5.41 1.82 0.77
N VAL A 51 5.71 2.79 -0.10
CA VAL A 51 6.91 3.63 0.03
C VAL A 51 6.91 4.39 1.36
N ALA A 52 5.78 4.97 1.75
CA ALA A 52 5.65 5.64 3.05
C ALA A 52 5.88 4.67 4.23
N THR A 53 5.28 3.47 4.18
CA THR A 53 5.46 2.41 5.19
C THR A 53 6.93 2.04 5.34
N MET A 54 7.61 1.73 4.22
CA MET A 54 9.02 1.33 4.22
C MET A 54 9.93 2.47 4.65
N GLY A 55 9.66 3.70 4.22
CA GLY A 55 10.40 4.89 4.62
C GLY A 55 10.29 5.15 6.13
N THR A 56 9.08 5.10 6.68
CA THR A 56 8.86 5.24 8.13
C THR A 56 9.54 4.12 8.91
N TRP A 57 9.39 2.87 8.49
CA TRP A 57 10.09 1.73 9.12
C TRP A 57 11.60 1.95 9.12
N MET A 58 12.17 2.31 7.97
CA MET A 58 13.61 2.52 7.82
C MET A 58 14.12 3.65 8.73
N ILE A 59 13.44 4.80 8.74
CA ILE A 59 13.80 5.94 9.60
C ILE A 59 13.75 5.53 11.08
N LEU A 60 12.69 4.84 11.50
CA LEU A 60 12.56 4.37 12.89
C LEU A 60 13.68 3.39 13.25
N CYS A 61 13.98 2.44 12.36
CA CYS A 61 15.04 1.46 12.53
C CYS A 61 16.46 2.05 12.56
N PHE A 62 16.66 3.26 12.02
CA PHE A 62 17.94 3.98 12.13
C PHE A 62 18.03 4.88 13.37
N THR A 63 16.91 5.37 13.91
CA THR A 63 16.91 6.50 14.86
C THR A 63 16.31 6.18 16.23
N VAL A 64 15.10 5.62 16.28
CA VAL A 64 14.31 5.47 17.52
C VAL A 64 14.32 4.02 18.01
N LEU A 65 14.25 3.06 17.09
CA LEU A 65 14.14 1.63 17.36
C LEU A 65 15.24 0.87 16.59
N PRO A 66 16.52 0.99 16.98
CA PRO A 66 17.63 0.42 16.23
C PRO A 66 17.44 -1.08 15.98
N ALA A 67 17.37 -1.49 14.71
CA ALA A 67 17.05 -2.88 14.34
C ALA A 67 18.03 -3.51 13.33
N PHE A 68 18.89 -2.71 12.70
CA PHE A 68 19.85 -3.20 11.72
C PHE A 68 21.09 -3.81 12.39
N SER A 69 21.61 -4.88 11.79
CA SER A 69 22.93 -5.44 12.05
C SER A 69 24.03 -4.56 11.44
N ILE A 70 25.28 -4.83 11.81
CA ILE A 70 26.45 -4.15 11.28
C ILE A 70 26.54 -4.35 9.78
N GLU A 71 26.36 -5.60 9.33
CA GLU A 71 26.44 -5.99 7.93
C GLU A 71 25.38 -5.27 7.09
N GLU A 72 24.15 -5.15 7.61
CA GLU A 72 23.07 -4.40 6.95
C GLU A 72 23.40 -2.91 6.86
N ILE A 73 23.91 -2.30 7.94
CA ILE A 73 24.31 -0.88 7.97
C ILE A 73 25.40 -0.62 6.92
N GLU A 74 26.42 -1.48 6.83
CA GLU A 74 27.49 -1.37 5.83
C GLU A 74 26.95 -1.52 4.40
N GLN A 75 26.04 -2.48 4.19
CA GLN A 75 25.36 -2.65 2.91
C GLN A 75 24.59 -1.38 2.51
N TYR A 76 23.78 -0.81 3.41
CA TYR A 76 23.04 0.42 3.13
C TYR A 76 23.96 1.61 2.88
N ARG A 77 25.03 1.76 3.67
CA ARG A 77 26.05 2.79 3.44
C ARG A 77 26.64 2.69 2.02
N SER A 78 26.96 1.48 1.56
CA SER A 78 27.53 1.27 0.23
C SER A 78 26.56 1.64 -0.90
N ILE A 79 25.26 1.43 -0.71
CA ILE A 79 24.22 1.75 -1.70
C ILE A 79 23.97 3.26 -1.72
N LEU A 80 23.80 3.89 -0.55
CA LEU A 80 23.52 5.32 -0.46
C LEU A 80 24.71 6.20 -0.88
N ALA A 81 25.95 5.75 -0.62
CA ALA A 81 27.15 6.44 -1.09
C ALA A 81 27.20 6.56 -2.62
N LYS A 82 26.68 5.56 -3.37
CA LYS A 82 26.63 5.60 -4.84
C LYS A 82 25.71 6.70 -5.38
N ILE A 83 24.74 7.14 -4.58
CA ILE A 83 23.79 8.19 -4.93
C ILE A 83 24.03 9.48 -4.13
N HIS A 84 25.20 9.62 -3.50
CA HIS A 84 25.63 10.78 -2.72
C HIS A 84 24.65 11.15 -1.59
N ILE A 85 24.05 10.14 -0.94
CA ILE A 85 23.20 10.32 0.24
C ILE A 85 23.96 9.78 1.45
N ASP A 86 24.07 10.60 2.49
CA ASP A 86 24.61 10.16 3.76
C ASP A 86 23.61 9.29 4.52
N LEU A 87 24.09 8.17 5.07
CA LEU A 87 23.28 7.34 5.95
C LEU A 87 22.96 8.15 7.22
N PRO A 88 21.72 8.09 7.74
CA PRO A 88 21.39 8.72 9.02
C PRO A 88 22.37 8.32 10.11
N HIS A 89 22.73 9.27 10.98
CA HIS A 89 23.60 8.99 12.13
C HIS A 89 22.95 7.94 13.04
N TYR A 90 23.55 6.75 13.10
CA TYR A 90 23.20 5.71 14.05
C TYR A 90 24.15 5.80 15.26
N LYS A 91 23.69 5.39 16.45
CA LYS A 91 24.53 5.39 17.66
C LYS A 91 25.41 4.14 17.70
N VAL A 92 26.72 4.29 17.88
CA VAL A 92 27.67 3.16 17.91
C VAL A 92 27.33 2.12 18.98
N GLU A 93 26.76 2.55 20.10
CA GLU A 93 26.29 1.66 21.18
C GLU A 93 25.18 0.69 20.74
N THR A 94 24.49 0.94 19.62
CA THR A 94 23.43 0.06 19.08
C THR A 94 23.97 -1.01 18.14
N LEU A 95 25.29 -1.10 17.91
CA LEU A 95 25.90 -2.12 17.04
C LEU A 95 25.77 -3.55 17.57
N HIS A 96 25.66 -3.72 18.88
CA HIS A 96 25.69 -5.03 19.54
C HIS A 96 24.35 -5.41 20.17
N LEU A 97 23.25 -5.04 19.50
CA LEU A 97 21.93 -5.51 19.92
C LEU A 97 21.78 -6.99 19.60
N SER A 98 21.24 -7.75 20.57
CA SER A 98 20.88 -9.15 20.34
C SER A 98 19.80 -9.26 19.26
N ASP A 99 19.76 -10.39 18.56
CA ASP A 99 18.77 -10.64 17.50
C ASP A 99 17.33 -10.54 18.01
N THR A 100 17.09 -10.94 19.27
CA THR A 100 15.77 -10.80 19.90
C THR A 100 15.34 -9.34 20.03
N VAL A 101 16.25 -8.45 20.41
CA VAL A 101 15.95 -7.01 20.54
C VAL A 101 15.74 -6.39 19.17
N ARG A 102 16.60 -6.70 18.19
CA ARG A 102 16.45 -6.25 16.80
C ARG A 102 15.13 -6.70 16.18
N ALA A 103 14.73 -7.96 16.39
CA ALA A 103 13.45 -8.48 15.92
C ALA A 103 12.25 -7.74 16.55
N SER A 104 12.33 -7.44 17.85
CA SER A 104 11.29 -6.69 18.57
C SER A 104 11.19 -5.25 18.07
N HIS A 105 12.32 -4.55 17.95
CA HIS A 105 12.39 -3.20 17.40
C HIS A 105 11.86 -3.13 15.97
N SER A 106 12.28 -4.05 15.11
CA SER A 106 11.77 -4.15 13.73
C SER A 106 10.26 -4.40 13.72
N THR A 107 9.74 -5.21 14.64
CA THR A 107 8.29 -5.47 14.76
C THR A 107 7.53 -4.19 15.13
N TYR A 108 8.00 -3.45 16.14
CA TYR A 108 7.39 -2.17 16.52
C TYR A 108 7.47 -1.13 15.40
N ALA A 109 8.63 -1.03 14.73
CA ALA A 109 8.80 -0.14 13.58
C ALA A 109 7.85 -0.52 12.42
N ASN A 110 7.60 -1.81 12.20
CA ASN A 110 6.67 -2.28 11.17
C ASN A 110 5.23 -1.88 11.49
N ILE A 111 4.81 -2.00 12.75
CA ILE A 111 3.47 -1.57 13.20
C ILE A 111 3.31 -0.06 12.98
N LEU A 112 4.28 0.75 13.41
CA LEU A 112 4.24 2.20 13.24
C LEU A 112 4.29 2.62 11.77
N GLY A 113 5.13 1.95 10.97
CA GLY A 113 5.21 2.14 9.53
C GLY A 113 3.87 1.84 8.86
N TRP A 114 3.21 0.74 9.23
CA TRP A 114 1.90 0.38 8.70
C TRP A 114 0.83 1.42 9.04
N VAL A 115 0.81 1.95 10.28
CA VAL A 115 -0.12 3.01 10.68
C VAL A 115 0.07 4.27 9.83
N PHE A 116 1.32 4.71 9.65
CA PHE A 116 1.63 5.90 8.86
C PHE A 116 1.34 5.69 7.38
N GLY A 117 1.73 4.55 6.81
CA GLY A 117 1.43 4.20 5.43
C GLY A 117 -0.08 4.10 5.17
N ASN A 118 -0.85 3.56 6.11
CA ASN A 118 -2.30 3.50 6.02
C ASN A 118 -2.94 4.90 6.08
N LEU A 119 -2.39 5.83 6.86
CA LEU A 119 -2.80 7.23 6.83
C LEU A 119 -2.54 7.87 5.45
N VAL A 120 -1.35 7.68 4.88
CA VAL A 120 -1.03 8.17 3.52
C VAL A 120 -1.97 7.54 2.50
N ALA A 121 -2.23 6.24 2.59
CA ALA A 121 -3.18 5.54 1.73
C ALA A 121 -4.57 6.18 1.81
N TYR A 122 -5.07 6.44 3.01
CA TYR A 122 -6.36 7.08 3.22
C TYR A 122 -6.41 8.47 2.58
N VAL A 123 -5.41 9.32 2.87
CA VAL A 123 -5.35 10.70 2.35
C VAL A 123 -5.36 10.70 0.83
N VAL A 124 -4.48 9.91 0.19
CA VAL A 124 -4.44 9.82 -1.27
C VAL A 124 -5.76 9.31 -1.83
N ASN A 125 -6.36 8.26 -1.22
CA ASN A 125 -7.62 7.72 -1.69
C ASN A 125 -8.75 8.74 -1.59
N ALA A 126 -8.85 9.45 -0.47
CA ALA A 126 -9.88 10.45 -0.23
C ALA A 126 -9.71 11.71 -1.10
N LEU A 127 -8.47 12.08 -1.46
CA LEU A 127 -8.19 13.25 -2.28
C LEU A 127 -8.24 12.95 -3.79
N TRP A 128 -7.78 11.77 -4.21
CA TRP A 128 -7.54 11.49 -5.63
C TRP A 128 -8.39 10.36 -6.19
N VAL A 129 -8.63 9.28 -5.44
CA VAL A 129 -9.22 8.05 -6.00
C VAL A 129 -10.74 8.06 -5.92
N PHE A 130 -11.29 8.33 -4.72
CA PHE A 130 -12.72 8.20 -4.44
C PHE A 130 -13.34 9.54 -4.06
N GLU A 131 -14.62 9.69 -4.41
CA GLU A 131 -15.46 10.78 -3.91
C GLU A 131 -15.98 10.39 -2.52
N GLY A 132 -15.71 11.21 -1.50
CA GLY A 132 -16.24 10.98 -0.15
C GLY A 132 -17.58 11.66 0.06
N GLY A 133 -18.16 11.48 1.25
CA GLY A 133 -19.41 12.18 1.63
C GLY A 133 -20.47 11.31 2.30
N ARG A 134 -20.29 9.98 2.31
CA ARG A 134 -21.17 9.06 3.04
C ARG A 134 -21.09 9.23 4.55
N HIS A 135 -19.86 9.36 5.03
CA HIS A 135 -19.52 9.43 6.44
C HIS A 135 -18.71 10.70 6.71
N ASN A 136 -18.61 11.12 7.98
CA ASN A 136 -17.64 12.15 8.33
C ASN A 136 -16.20 11.60 8.14
N ARG A 137 -15.22 12.50 8.02
CA ARG A 137 -13.82 12.12 7.71
C ARG A 137 -13.19 11.16 8.71
N TRP A 138 -13.59 11.22 9.98
CA TRP A 138 -13.10 10.31 11.02
C TRP A 138 -13.61 8.88 10.81
N LEU A 139 -14.91 8.73 10.53
CA LEU A 139 -15.50 7.43 10.23
C LEU A 139 -14.99 6.87 8.89
N GLU A 140 -14.79 7.71 7.87
CA GLU A 140 -14.13 7.29 6.62
C GLU A 140 -12.76 6.67 6.92
N PHE A 141 -11.93 7.34 7.73
CA PHE A 141 -10.61 6.84 8.12
C PHE A 141 -10.68 5.56 8.96
N ILE A 142 -11.59 5.47 9.93
CA ILE A 142 -11.77 4.27 10.76
C ILE A 142 -12.17 3.08 9.89
N TYR A 143 -13.21 3.22 9.07
CA TYR A 143 -13.65 2.12 8.20
C TYR A 143 -12.60 1.74 7.17
N PHE A 144 -11.90 2.73 6.60
CA PHE A 144 -10.76 2.47 5.71
C PHE A 144 -9.70 1.60 6.39
N THR A 145 -9.36 1.93 7.64
CA THR A 145 -8.36 1.22 8.43
C THR A 145 -8.84 -0.19 8.81
N LEU A 146 -10.09 -0.34 9.24
CA LEU A 146 -10.67 -1.64 9.61
C LEU A 146 -10.71 -2.60 8.42
N VAL A 147 -11.14 -2.13 7.25
CA VAL A 147 -11.12 -2.93 6.01
C VAL A 147 -9.70 -3.40 5.68
N SER A 148 -8.72 -2.51 5.84
CA SER A 148 -7.31 -2.80 5.57
C SER A 148 -6.72 -3.82 6.55
N GLY A 149 -6.96 -3.62 7.84
CA GLY A 149 -6.51 -4.54 8.89
C GLY A 149 -7.15 -5.92 8.75
N PHE A 150 -8.47 -5.97 8.53
CA PHE A 150 -9.20 -7.23 8.42
C PHE A 150 -8.80 -8.05 7.18
N SER A 151 -8.67 -7.40 6.02
CA SER A 151 -8.21 -8.07 4.79
C SER A 151 -6.77 -8.58 4.92
N THR A 152 -5.89 -7.82 5.57
CA THR A 152 -4.52 -8.24 5.85
C THR A 152 -4.48 -9.46 6.77
N LEU A 153 -5.25 -9.44 7.86
CA LEU A 153 -5.32 -10.54 8.82
C LEU A 153 -5.81 -11.84 8.16
N ILE A 154 -6.91 -11.76 7.40
CA ILE A 154 -7.44 -12.92 6.65
C ILE A 154 -6.37 -13.46 5.70
N GLY A 155 -5.70 -12.59 4.97
CA GLY A 155 -4.67 -13.00 4.01
C GLY A 155 -3.46 -13.66 4.66
N LEU A 156 -3.01 -13.16 5.81
CA LEU A 156 -1.94 -13.75 6.61
C LEU A 156 -2.31 -15.15 7.12
N MET A 157 -3.59 -15.39 7.43
CA MET A 157 -4.07 -16.72 7.84
C MET A 157 -4.28 -17.66 6.63
N ALA A 158 -4.79 -17.13 5.52
CA ALA A 158 -5.11 -17.90 4.32
C ALA A 158 -3.85 -18.42 3.61
N GLY A 159 -2.76 -17.66 3.59
CA GLY A 159 -1.53 -18.07 2.90
C GLY A 159 -0.97 -19.42 3.41
N PRO A 160 -0.63 -19.54 4.71
CA PRO A 160 -0.17 -20.80 5.29
C PRO A 160 -1.17 -21.95 5.13
N PHE A 161 -2.48 -21.65 5.21
CA PHE A 161 -3.52 -22.65 4.98
C PHE A 161 -3.48 -23.19 3.54
N LEU A 162 -3.40 -22.30 2.55
CA LEU A 162 -3.34 -22.70 1.15
C LEU A 162 -2.11 -23.56 0.85
N ILE A 163 -0.95 -23.20 1.40
CA ILE A 163 0.30 -23.96 1.23
C ILE A 163 0.17 -25.35 1.87
N LYS A 164 -0.33 -25.44 3.11
CA LYS A 164 -0.40 -26.72 3.85
C LYS A 164 -1.46 -27.68 3.31
N VAL A 165 -2.61 -27.16 2.88
CA VAL A 165 -3.75 -28.00 2.46
C VAL A 165 -3.73 -28.30 0.97
N PHE A 166 -3.36 -27.33 0.14
CA PHE A 166 -3.40 -27.48 -1.32
C PHE A 166 -2.02 -27.60 -1.96
N GLY A 167 -0.93 -27.49 -1.19
CA GLY A 167 0.44 -27.65 -1.70
C GLY A 167 0.86 -26.56 -2.69
N ILE A 168 0.18 -25.40 -2.70
CA ILE A 168 0.54 -24.32 -3.62
C ILE A 168 1.90 -23.72 -3.26
N SER A 169 2.63 -23.24 -4.26
CA SER A 169 3.93 -22.61 -4.02
C SER A 169 3.78 -21.31 -3.23
N THR A 170 4.79 -21.00 -2.40
CA THR A 170 4.81 -19.76 -1.60
C THR A 170 4.64 -18.51 -2.47
N GLY A 171 5.26 -18.48 -3.65
CA GLY A 171 5.14 -17.35 -4.58
C GLY A 171 3.70 -17.16 -5.08
N VAL A 172 3.01 -18.24 -5.45
CA VAL A 172 1.60 -18.19 -5.88
C VAL A 172 0.68 -17.78 -4.72
N SER A 173 0.96 -18.27 -3.50
CA SER A 173 0.23 -17.86 -2.30
C SER A 173 0.37 -16.36 -2.03
N GLN A 174 1.58 -15.81 -2.13
CA GLN A 174 1.84 -14.39 -1.91
C GLN A 174 1.21 -13.50 -2.97
N LEU A 175 1.27 -13.92 -4.25
CA LEU A 175 0.61 -13.20 -5.32
C LEU A 175 -0.91 -13.20 -5.15
N SER A 176 -1.49 -14.34 -4.75
CA SER A 176 -2.92 -14.47 -4.49
C SER A 176 -3.35 -13.59 -3.33
N PHE A 177 -2.55 -13.53 -2.25
CA PHE A 177 -2.75 -12.60 -1.15
C PHE A 177 -2.78 -11.15 -1.64
N LEU A 178 -1.76 -10.72 -2.39
CA LEU A 178 -1.65 -9.34 -2.90
C LEU A 178 -2.86 -8.96 -3.76
N VAL A 179 -3.20 -9.79 -4.76
CA VAL A 179 -4.32 -9.53 -5.69
C VAL A 179 -5.64 -9.46 -4.92
N THR A 180 -5.88 -10.43 -4.03
CA THR A 180 -7.13 -10.48 -3.24
C THR A 180 -7.23 -9.29 -2.30
N ALA A 181 -6.14 -8.93 -1.62
CA ALA A 181 -6.10 -7.78 -0.74
C ALA A 181 -6.42 -6.48 -1.49
N VAL A 182 -5.80 -6.25 -2.65
CA VAL A 182 -6.07 -5.07 -3.48
C VAL A 182 -7.54 -5.01 -3.90
N LEU A 183 -8.10 -6.11 -4.40
CA LEU A 183 -9.48 -6.15 -4.89
C LEU A 183 -10.51 -5.99 -3.77
N VAL A 184 -10.36 -6.71 -2.65
CA VAL A 184 -11.27 -6.62 -1.50
C VAL A 184 -11.23 -5.21 -0.91
N ASN A 185 -10.03 -4.64 -0.73
CA ASN A 185 -9.93 -3.28 -0.24
C ASN A 185 -10.53 -2.27 -1.22
N TYR A 186 -10.30 -2.41 -2.53
CA TYR A 186 -10.91 -1.54 -3.54
C TYR A 186 -12.44 -1.57 -3.46
N VAL A 187 -13.03 -2.76 -3.46
CA VAL A 187 -14.49 -2.94 -3.42
C VAL A 187 -15.07 -2.36 -2.14
N CYS A 188 -14.54 -2.73 -0.97
CA CYS A 188 -15.02 -2.22 0.31
C CYS A 188 -14.85 -0.69 0.41
N ARG A 189 -13.72 -0.13 -0.03
CA ARG A 189 -13.51 1.32 0.03
C ARG A 189 -14.47 2.06 -0.89
N LYS A 190 -14.65 1.58 -2.12
CA LYS A 190 -15.56 2.19 -3.09
C LYS A 190 -17.02 2.14 -2.66
N TYR A 191 -17.50 0.97 -2.21
CA TYR A 191 -18.93 0.74 -2.00
C TYR A 191 -19.39 0.87 -0.54
N PHE A 192 -18.49 0.74 0.42
CA PHE A 192 -18.82 0.85 1.85
C PHE A 192 -18.26 2.13 2.48
N VAL A 193 -16.99 2.47 2.24
CA VAL A 193 -16.36 3.63 2.89
C VAL A 193 -16.77 4.95 2.25
N PHE A 194 -16.62 5.05 0.92
CA PHE A 194 -16.77 6.28 0.16
C PHE A 194 -18.05 6.35 -0.69
N ALA A 195 -18.93 5.36 -0.65
CA ALA A 195 -20.13 5.34 -1.49
C ALA A 195 -21.07 6.51 -1.19
N LYS A 196 -21.22 7.43 -2.13
CA LYS A 196 -22.20 8.52 -2.06
C LYS A 196 -23.63 7.98 -2.07
#